data_AF-A0A9D2D6Z5-F1
#
_entry.id   AF-A0A9D2D6Z5-F1
#
_cell.length_a   1.000
_cell.length_b   1.000
_cell.length_c   1.000
_cell.angle_alpha   90.00
_cell.angle_beta   90.00
_cell.angle_gamma   90.00
#
_symmetry.space_group_name_H-M   'P 1'
#
loop_
_entity.id
_entity.type
_entity.pdbx_description
1 polymer ?
#
loop_
_entity_poly.entity_id
_entity_poly.type
_entity_poly.pdbx_seq_one_letter_code
_entity_poly.pdbx_strand_id
1 'polypeptide(L)' 'MIDIEHLENRKDFTHYDYHKYNKANGYGLSNRQLKQWILRHKDGTPKQREWIENMLTDINFHYECGLICNGKYDEILRGL' A
#
# COMPACT_ATOMS: atom_id res chain seq x y z
N MET A 1 -4.41 12.14 -15.13
CA MET A 1 -5.21 11.54 -14.04
C MET A 1 -4.67 10.12 -13.85
N ILE A 2 -4.25 9.73 -12.64
CA ILE A 2 -3.85 8.34 -12.39
C ILE A 2 -5.13 7.52 -12.38
N ASP A 3 -5.17 6.46 -13.18
CA ASP A 3 -6.18 5.43 -13.08
C ASP A 3 -5.80 4.51 -11.91
N ILE A 4 -6.52 4.67 -10.80
CA ILE A 4 -6.25 4.02 -9.51
C ILE A 4 -6.42 2.49 -9.66
N GLU A 5 -7.50 2.05 -10.31
CA GLU A 5 -7.75 0.63 -10.53
C GLU A 5 -6.69 0.02 -11.46
N HIS A 6 -6.22 0.77 -12.45
CA HIS A 6 -5.13 0.30 -13.30
C HIS A 6 -3.82 0.15 -12.51
N LEU A 7 -3.47 1.11 -11.65
CA LEU A 7 -2.22 1.09 -10.86
C LEU A 7 -2.21 -0.07 -9.85
N GLU A 8 -3.32 -0.29 -9.15
CA GLU A 8 -3.46 -1.36 -8.16
C GLU A 8 -3.27 -2.76 -8.76
N ASN A 9 -3.47 -2.93 -10.07
CA ASN A 9 -3.31 -4.20 -10.77
C ASN A 9 -1.94 -4.36 -11.48
N ARG A 10 -1.13 -3.30 -11.59
CA ARG A 10 0.18 -3.32 -12.28
C ARG A 10 1.27 -4.01 -11.47
N LYS A 11 2.11 -4.84 -12.08
CA LYS A 11 3.26 -5.48 -11.41
C LYS A 11 4.41 -4.49 -11.13
N ASP A 12 4.58 -3.49 -11.97
CA ASP A 12 5.68 -2.52 -12.00
C ASP A 12 5.32 -1.16 -11.37
N PHE A 13 4.38 -1.14 -10.42
CA PHE A 13 3.87 0.09 -9.80
C PHE A 13 4.93 0.98 -9.11
N THR A 14 6.12 0.45 -8.83
CA THR A 14 7.21 1.17 -8.15
C THR A 14 7.75 2.40 -8.88
N HIS A 15 7.44 2.58 -10.16
CA HIS A 15 7.82 3.77 -10.92
C HIS A 15 6.84 4.93 -10.78
N TYR A 16 5.66 4.67 -10.19
CA TYR A 16 4.65 5.69 -9.98
C TYR A 16 4.94 6.47 -8.71
N ASP A 17 4.53 7.73 -8.72
CA ASP A 17 4.58 8.61 -7.56
C ASP A 17 3.44 8.23 -6.60
N TYR A 18 3.78 7.67 -5.43
CA TYR A 18 2.80 7.26 -4.42
C TYR A 18 1.98 8.44 -3.89
N HIS A 19 2.54 9.64 -3.84
CA HIS A 19 1.82 10.82 -3.36
C HIS A 19 0.72 11.21 -4.34
N LYS A 20 0.96 11.07 -5.65
CA LYS A 20 -0.09 11.26 -6.66
C LYS A 20 -1.18 10.19 -6.58
N TYR A 21 -0.82 8.94 -6.26
CA TYR A 21 -1.78 7.87 -6.00
C TYR A 21 -2.65 8.20 -4.79
N ASN A 22 -2.04 8.57 -3.66
CA ASN A 22 -2.74 8.97 -2.44
C ASN A 22 -3.66 10.17 -2.66
N LYS A 23 -3.19 11.19 -3.38
CA LYS A 23 -4.01 12.35 -3.76
C LYS A 23 -5.22 11.94 -4.60
N ALA A 24 -5.06 11.02 -5.54
CA ALA A 24 -6.17 10.53 -6.36
C ALA A 24 -7.19 9.73 -5.53
N ASN A 25 -6.73 9.06 -4.47
CA ASN A 25 -7.56 8.36 -3.48
C ASN A 25 -8.12 9.26 -2.36
N GLY A 26 -7.92 10.58 -2.42
CA GLY A 26 -8.37 11.47 -1.35
C GLY A 26 -7.66 11.25 -0.02
N TYR A 27 -6.42 10.77 -0.06
CA TYR A 27 -5.57 10.48 1.11
C TYR A 27 -6.12 9.40 2.05
N GLY A 28 -6.95 8.49 1.54
CA GLY A 28 -7.47 7.34 2.28
C GLY A 28 -7.40 6.05 1.49
N LEU A 29 -7.60 4.92 2.17
CA LEU A 29 -7.75 3.61 1.55
C LEU A 29 -9.01 2.95 2.10
N SER A 30 -9.79 2.32 1.24
CA SER A 30 -10.80 1.35 1.68
C SER A 30 -10.12 0.09 2.24
N ASN A 31 -10.83 -0.69 3.07
CA ASN A 31 -10.34 -1.97 3.58
C ASN A 31 -9.88 -2.90 2.44
N ARG A 32 -10.58 -2.89 1.30
CA ARG A 32 -10.22 -3.67 0.11
C ARG A 32 -8.85 -3.26 -0.44
N GLN A 33 -8.61 -1.96 -0.60
CA GLN A 33 -7.34 -1.44 -1.11
C GLN A 33 -6.20 -1.70 -0.13
N LEU A 34 -6.42 -1.44 1.16
CA LEU A 34 -5.43 -1.73 2.20
C LEU A 34 -5.05 -3.21 2.20
N LYS A 35 -6.04 -4.11 2.16
CA LYS A 35 -5.81 -5.56 2.07
C LYS A 35 -4.98 -5.95 0.84
N GLN A 36 -5.26 -5.37 -0.32
CA GLN A 36 -4.48 -5.62 -1.54
C GLN A 36 -3.03 -5.17 -1.39
N TRP A 37 -2.78 -3.98 -0.83
CA TRP A 37 -1.42 -3.49 -0.62
C TRP A 37 -0.64 -4.31 0.41
N ILE A 38 -1.29 -4.78 1.48
CA ILE A 38 -0.67 -5.67 2.47
C ILE A 38 -0.23 -6.99 1.82
N LEU A 39 -1.08 -7.61 1.00
CA LEU A 39 -0.74 -8.83 0.28
C LEU A 39 0.41 -8.60 -0.70
N ARG A 40 0.40 -7.47 -1.42
CA ARG A 40 1.50 -7.08 -2.31
C ARG A 40 2.81 -6.83 -1.58
N HIS A 41 2.77 -6.27 -0.38
CA HIS A 41 3.97 -6.09 0.43
C HIS A 41 4.55 -7.44 0.86
N LYS A 42 3.69 -8.37 1.31
CA LYS A 42 4.08 -9.72 1.73
C LYS A 42 4.88 -10.45 0.64
N ASP A 43 4.34 -10.47 -0.58
CA ASP A 43 4.93 -11.17 -1.72
C ASP A 43 5.88 -10.30 -2.57
N GLY A 44 6.09 -9.05 -2.16
CA GLY A 44 6.79 -8.03 -2.94
C GLY A 44 8.31 -8.11 -2.88
N THR A 45 8.95 -7.58 -3.91
CA THR A 45 10.39 -7.25 -3.93
C THR A 45 10.72 -6.12 -2.94
N PRO A 46 11.99 -5.92 -2.56
CA PRO A 46 12.38 -4.82 -1.66
C PRO A 46 11.88 -3.45 -2.12
N LYS A 47 11.97 -3.15 -3.43
CA LYS A 47 11.50 -1.89 -4.01
C LYS A 47 9.97 -1.73 -3.93
N GLN A 48 9.23 -2.83 -4.08
CA GLN A 48 7.77 -2.83 -3.93
C GLN A 48 7.35 -2.60 -2.49
N ARG A 49 8.08 -3.19 -1.54
CA ARG A 49 7.86 -2.98 -0.09
C ARG A 49 8.09 -1.53 0.29
N GLU A 50 9.26 -0.99 -0.05
CA GLU A 50 9.61 0.41 0.19
C GLU A 50 8.57 1.39 -0.40
N TRP A 51 8.07 1.12 -1.61
CA TRP A 51 7.03 1.96 -2.20
C TRP A 51 5.74 1.93 -1.37
N ILE A 52 5.31 0.75 -0.91
CA ILE A 52 4.09 0.58 -0.11
C ILE A 52 4.25 1.20 1.27
N GLU A 53 5.41 1.05 1.91
CA GLU A 53 5.74 1.64 3.22
C GLU A 53 5.66 3.17 3.15
N ASN A 54 6.27 3.78 2.13
CA ASN A 54 6.20 5.21 1.88
C ASN A 54 4.76 5.68 1.59
N MET A 55 4.04 4.93 0.76
CA MET A 55 2.64 5.22 0.43
C MET A 55 1.75 5.25 1.68
N LEU A 56 1.86 4.24 2.56
CA LEU A 56 1.08 4.16 3.80
C LEU A 56 1.47 5.26 4.80
N THR A 57 2.77 5.56 4.91
CA THR A 57 3.29 6.63 5.76
C THR A 57 2.75 8.01 5.33
N ASP A 58 2.67 8.27 4.02
CA ASP A 58 2.17 9.54 3.46
C ASP A 58 0.67 9.80 3.76
N ILE A 59 -0.11 8.77 4.12
CA ILE A 59 -1.53 8.87 4.50
C ILE A 59 -1.80 8.53 5.98
N ASN A 60 -0.78 8.58 6.83
CA ASN A 60 -0.87 8.34 8.29
C ASN A 60 -1.20 6.89 8.72
N PHE A 61 -1.02 5.89 7.86
CA PHE A 61 -1.14 4.45 8.21
C PHE A 61 0.16 3.92 8.84
N HIS A 62 0.75 4.68 9.78
CA HIS A 62 2.04 4.33 10.39
C HIS A 62 1.98 3.05 11.22
N TYR A 63 0.84 2.77 11.84
CA TYR A 63 0.65 1.56 12.65
C TYR A 63 0.67 0.32 11.77
N GLU A 64 -0.13 0.32 10.68
CA GLU A 64 -0.18 -0.74 9.69
C GLU A 64 1.16 -0.94 9.01
N CYS A 65 1.84 0.16 8.66
CA CYS A 65 3.20 0.14 8.11
C CYS A 65 4.17 -0.56 9.08
N GLY A 66 4.16 -0.19 10.36
CA GLY A 66 4.99 -0.82 11.39
C GLY A 66 4.73 -2.32 11.53
N LEU A 67 3.46 -2.75 11.46
CA LEU A 67 3.10 -4.16 11.52
C LEU A 67 3.61 -4.94 10.29
N ILE A 68 3.42 -4.44 9.06
CA ILE A 68 3.90 -5.15 7.86
C ILE A 68 5.43 -5.18 7.77
N CYS A 69 6.14 -4.13 8.19
CA CYS A 69 7.61 -4.13 8.24
C CYS A 69 8.14 -5.20 9.21
N ASN A 70 7.40 -5.51 10.29
CA ASN A 70 7.72 -6.57 11.24
C ASN A 70 7.20 -7.96 10.82
N GLY A 71 6.63 -8.09 9.61
CA GLY A 71 6.09 -9.35 9.10
C GLY A 71 4.76 -9.78 9.72
N LYS A 72 4.09 -8.91 10.48
CA LYS A 72 2.84 -9.18 11.21
C LYS A 72 1.58 -9.00 10.34
N TYR A 73 1.60 -9.57 9.14
CA TYR A 73 0.51 -9.42 8.15
C TYR A 73 -0.85 -9.90 8.67
N ASP A 74 -0.87 -11.02 9.41
CA ASP A 74 -2.09 -11.63 9.90
C ASP A 74 -2.79 -10.77 10.96
N GLU A 75 -2.05 -9.93 11.69
CA GLU A 75 -2.63 -9.01 12.68
C GLU A 75 -3.52 -7.96 12.01
N ILE A 76 -3.12 -7.48 10.83
CA ILE A 76 -3.92 -6.51 10.08
C ILE A 76 -5.05 -7.22 9.33
N LEU A 77 -4.76 -8.33 8.65
CA LEU A 77 -5.74 -9.03 7.80
C LEU A 77 -6.94 -9.61 8.56
N ARG A 78 -6.81 -9.87 9.87
CA ARG A 78 -7.93 -10.30 10.71
C ARG A 78 -8.94 -9.19 11.01
N GLY A 79 -8.51 -7.93 10.94
CA GLY A 79 -9.35 -6.75 11.24
C GLY A 79 -9.95 -6.05 10.02
N LEU A 80 -9.64 -6.50 8.80
CA LEU A 80 -10.06 -5.89 7.53
C LEU A 80 -11.15 -6.66 6.80
#